data_AF-A0A5B0FV40-F1
#
_entry.id   AF-A0A5B0FV40-F1
#
_cell.length_a   1.000
_cell.length_b   1.000
_cell.length_c   1.000
_cell.angle_alpha   90.00
_cell.angle_beta   90.00
_cell.angle_gamma   90.00
#
_symmetry.space_group_name_H-M   'P 1'
#
loop_
_entity.id
_entity.type
_entity.pdbx_description
1 polymer ?
#
loop_
_entity_poly.entity_id
_entity_poly.type
_entity_poly.pdbx_seq_one_letter_code
_entity_poly.pdbx_strand_id
1 'polypeptide(L)'
;AVENLLHIRISQYAVFDYHAFKNLIDKTGNIELYVERPMSHDDKNGVSDIWLHRGYQSLDAEKALSYMRYIDAFDGEIGRIQRE
;
A
#
# COMPACT_ATOMS: atom_id res chain seq x y z
N ALA A 1 3.39 -22.20 9.51
CA ALA A 1 3.08 -21.20 10.56
C ALA A 1 1.62 -20.75 10.48
N VAL A 2 1.18 -20.16 9.37
CA VAL A 2 -0.21 -19.65 9.21
C VAL A 2 -1.27 -20.77 9.27
N GLU A 3 -1.08 -21.90 8.59
CA GLU A 3 -1.99 -23.06 8.69
C GLU A 3 -2.15 -23.57 10.13
N ASN A 4 -1.06 -23.60 10.90
CA ASN A 4 -1.09 -24.03 12.30
C ASN A 4 -1.78 -23.00 13.20
N LEU A 5 -1.64 -21.70 12.90
CA LEU A 5 -2.29 -20.64 13.65
C LEU A 5 -3.81 -20.64 13.45
N LEU A 6 -4.26 -20.84 12.21
CA LEU A 6 -5.66 -20.75 11.82
C LEU A 6 -6.37 -22.12 11.80
N HIS A 7 -5.63 -23.21 11.95
CA HIS A 7 -6.11 -24.60 11.86
C HIS A 7 -6.86 -24.92 10.56
N ILE A 8 -6.44 -24.29 9.45
CA ILE A 8 -6.97 -24.54 8.10
C ILE A 8 -5.84 -24.94 7.15
N ARG A 9 -6.19 -25.69 6.10
CA ARG A 9 -5.25 -26.06 5.03
C ARG A 9 -5.28 -25.00 3.91
N ILE A 10 -4.11 -24.51 3.51
CA ILE A 10 -3.91 -23.60 2.38
C ILE A 10 -3.41 -24.44 1.20
N SER A 11 -4.29 -24.66 0.23
CA SER A 11 -3.99 -25.54 -0.91
C SER A 11 -3.02 -24.92 -1.93
N GLN A 12 -3.08 -23.58 -2.10
CA GLN A 12 -2.28 -22.83 -3.08
C GLN A 12 -2.04 -21.41 -2.59
N TYR A 13 -0.98 -20.78 -3.08
CA TYR A 13 -0.67 -19.37 -2.81
C TYR A 13 -0.05 -18.72 -4.05
N ALA A 14 -0.16 -17.39 -4.13
CA ALA A 14 0.53 -16.56 -5.11
C ALA A 14 1.28 -15.45 -4.37
N VAL A 15 2.43 -15.06 -4.90
CA VAL A 15 3.24 -13.95 -4.35
C VAL A 15 3.33 -12.88 -5.42
N PHE A 16 3.04 -11.65 -5.03
CA PHE A 16 3.16 -10.47 -5.86
C PHE A 16 4.25 -9.59 -5.28
N ASP A 17 5.25 -9.28 -6.10
CA ASP A 17 6.25 -8.28 -5.76
C ASP A 17 5.85 -6.90 -6.30
N TYR A 18 6.66 -5.90 -5.99
CA TYR A 18 6.43 -4.53 -6.43
C TYR A 18 6.42 -4.40 -7.97
N HIS A 19 7.22 -5.18 -8.70
CA HIS A 19 7.21 -5.15 -10.17
C HIS A 19 5.90 -5.70 -10.74
N ALA A 20 5.38 -6.80 -10.16
CA ALA A 20 4.10 -7.36 -10.53
C ALA A 20 2.95 -6.37 -10.23
N PHE A 21 2.99 -5.71 -9.07
CA PHE A 21 2.02 -4.68 -8.70
C PHE A 21 2.04 -3.50 -9.69
N LYS A 22 3.22 -2.92 -9.94
CA LYS A 22 3.37 -1.80 -10.87
C LYS A 22 2.88 -2.15 -12.26
N ASN A 23 3.27 -3.32 -12.77
CA ASN A 23 2.83 -3.80 -14.08
C ASN A 23 1.31 -4.04 -14.15
N LEU A 24 0.67 -4.41 -13.04
CA LEU A 24 -0.78 -4.57 -12.97
C LEU A 24 -1.46 -3.20 -13.09
N ILE A 25 -1.08 -2.23 -12.26
CA ILE A 25 -1.68 -0.89 -12.28
C ILE A 25 -1.41 -0.17 -13.60
N ASP A 26 -0.18 -0.24 -14.13
CA ASP A 26 0.17 0.37 -15.42
C ASP A 26 -0.69 -0.17 -16.58
N LYS A 27 -1.21 -1.40 -16.48
CA LYS A 27 -2.11 -2.01 -17.48
C LYS A 27 -3.58 -1.74 -17.22
N THR A 28 -3.99 -1.67 -15.96
CA THR A 28 -5.39 -1.46 -15.57
C THR A 28 -5.79 0.02 -15.62
N GLY A 29 -4.81 0.92 -15.50
CA GLY A 29 -5.02 2.35 -15.36
C GLY A 29 -4.93 2.80 -13.90
N ASN A 30 -4.89 4.12 -13.70
CA ASN A 30 -4.79 4.73 -12.38
C ASN A 30 -5.98 4.33 -11.48
N ILE A 31 -5.71 4.30 -10.18
CA ILE A 31 -6.73 4.04 -9.15
C ILE A 31 -7.31 5.38 -8.69
N GLU A 32 -8.63 5.53 -8.79
CA GLU A 32 -9.34 6.66 -8.20
C GLU A 32 -9.69 6.36 -6.74
N LEU A 33 -9.08 7.07 -5.79
CA LEU A 33 -9.26 6.83 -4.36
C LEU A 33 -9.34 8.14 -3.56
N TYR A 34 -10.16 8.14 -2.51
CA TYR A 34 -10.18 9.21 -1.51
C TYR A 34 -9.10 8.97 -0.46
N VAL A 35 -8.07 9.81 -0.45
CA VAL A 35 -7.04 9.79 0.59
C VAL A 35 -7.56 10.51 1.82
N GLU A 36 -7.61 9.80 2.94
CA GLU A 36 -8.31 10.18 4.16
C GLU A 36 -7.63 11.30 4.94
N ARG A 37 -6.30 11.40 4.83
CA ARG A 37 -5.45 12.35 5.55
C ARG A 37 -4.18 12.64 4.74
N PRO A 38 -3.50 13.79 4.92
CA PRO A 38 -2.21 14.01 4.28
C PRO A 38 -1.22 12.94 4.75
N MET A 39 -0.48 12.35 3.81
CA MET A 39 0.52 11.31 4.07
C MET A 39 1.88 11.81 3.59
N SER A 40 2.85 11.83 4.49
CA SER A 40 4.22 12.23 4.19
C SER A 40 5.20 11.32 4.91
N HIS A 41 6.22 10.87 4.19
CA HIS A 41 7.36 10.16 4.75
C HIS A 41 8.61 10.57 3.96
N ASP A 42 9.72 10.69 4.70
CA ASP A 42 11.04 10.92 4.15
C ASP A 42 11.90 9.69 4.45
N ASP A 43 12.69 9.28 3.46
CA ASP A 43 13.65 8.20 3.64
C ASP A 43 14.76 8.58 4.63
N LYS A 44 15.66 7.63 4.92
CA LYS A 44 16.80 7.84 5.81
C LYS A 44 17.76 8.96 5.38
N ASN A 45 17.67 9.42 4.13
CA ASN A 45 18.49 10.50 3.58
C ASN A 45 17.74 11.84 3.57
N GLY A 46 16.50 11.89 4.07
CA GLY A 46 15.65 13.07 4.05
C GLY A 46 14.99 13.33 2.69
N VAL A 47 14.94 12.33 1.81
CA VAL A 47 14.25 12.42 0.51
C VAL A 47 12.83 11.91 0.67
N SER A 48 11.85 12.75 0.32
CA SER A 48 10.44 12.35 0.38
C SER A 48 10.14 11.23 -0.62
N ASP A 49 9.68 10.09 -0.12
CA ASP A 49 9.27 8.91 -0.91
C ASP A 49 7.76 8.65 -0.82
N ILE A 50 7.06 9.25 0.14
CA ILE A 50 5.59 9.27 0.21
C ILE A 50 5.15 10.71 0.34
N TRP A 51 4.31 11.16 -0.61
CA TRP A 51 3.64 12.45 -0.56
C TRP A 51 2.26 12.35 -1.20
N LEU A 52 1.22 12.30 -0.38
CA LEU A 52 -0.18 12.28 -0.81
C LEU A 52 -0.96 13.35 -0.06
N HIS A 53 -1.73 14.16 -0.79
CA HIS A 53 -2.61 15.14 -0.16
C HIS A 53 -3.94 14.48 0.25
N ARG A 54 -4.69 15.09 1.17
CA ARG A 54 -6.05 14.63 1.47
C ARG A 54 -6.99 14.86 0.27
N GLY A 55 -7.97 13.98 0.06
CA GLY A 55 -9.02 14.13 -0.95
C GLY A 55 -8.98 13.09 -2.06
N TYR A 56 -9.91 13.19 -3.02
CA TYR A 56 -9.95 12.34 -4.20
C TYR A 56 -8.72 12.56 -5.08
N GLN A 57 -8.04 11.46 -5.41
CA GLN A 57 -6.85 11.45 -6.24
C GLN A 57 -6.87 10.28 -7.20
N SER A 58 -6.32 10.54 -8.39
CA SER A 58 -5.90 9.52 -9.35
C SER A 58 -4.49 9.07 -8.99
N LEU A 59 -4.36 7.85 -8.48
CA LEU A 59 -3.12 7.25 -8.04
C LEU A 59 -2.55 6.37 -9.16
N ASP A 60 -1.38 6.75 -9.67
CA ASP A 60 -0.55 5.86 -10.49
C ASP A 60 0.04 4.74 -9.61
N ALA A 61 0.77 3.82 -10.23
CA ALA A 61 1.38 2.68 -9.52
C ALA A 61 2.27 3.11 -8.34
N GLU A 62 3.05 4.18 -8.48
CA GLU A 62 3.93 4.64 -7.41
C GLU A 62 3.12 5.20 -6.25
N LYS A 63 2.16 6.09 -6.53
CA LYS A 63 1.31 6.70 -5.51
C LYS A 63 0.41 5.68 -4.82
N ALA A 64 -0.09 4.68 -5.55
CA ALA A 64 -0.87 3.60 -4.97
C ALA A 64 -0.02 2.75 -4.01
N LEU A 65 1.23 2.46 -4.37
CA LEU A 65 2.15 1.79 -3.46
C LEU A 65 2.46 2.66 -2.23
N SER A 66 2.70 3.96 -2.42
CA SER A 66 2.92 4.90 -1.32
C SER A 66 1.73 4.92 -0.35
N TYR A 67 0.50 4.86 -0.85
CA TYR A 67 -0.72 4.77 -0.03
C TYR A 67 -0.77 3.49 0.82
N MET A 68 -0.50 2.33 0.21
CA MET A 68 -0.49 1.03 0.92
C MET A 68 0.65 0.91 1.93
N ARG A 69 1.79 1.58 1.69
CA ARG A 69 2.98 1.50 2.54
C ARG A 69 3.02 2.52 3.66
N TYR A 70 2.18 3.55 3.62
CA TYR A 70 2.17 4.60 4.64
C TYR A 70 1.79 4.03 6.02
N ILE A 71 2.67 4.24 7.00
CA ILE A 71 2.43 3.92 8.41
C ILE A 71 2.03 5.22 9.11
N ASP A 72 0.83 5.23 9.68
CA ASP A 72 0.32 6.40 10.39
C ASP A 72 0.92 6.49 11.80
N ALA A 73 1.09 7.71 12.32
CA ALA A 73 1.65 7.92 13.66
C ALA A 73 0.72 7.43 14.79
N PHE A 74 -0.60 7.43 14.59
CA PHE A 74 -1.60 7.02 15.57
C PHE A 74 -2.00 5.55 15.39
N ASP A 75 -2.38 5.18 14.16
CA ASP A 75 -2.93 3.84 13.86
C ASP A 75 -1.83 2.81 13.55
N GLY A 76 -0.59 3.29 13.34
CA GLY A 76 0.59 2.46 13.13
C GLY A 76 0.42 1.46 11.99
N GLU A 77 0.96 0.26 12.22
CA GLU A 77 0.91 -0.86 11.30
C GLU A 77 -0.52 -1.38 11.07
N ILE A 78 -1.42 -1.24 12.04
CA ILE A 78 -2.82 -1.67 11.89
C ILE A 78 -3.53 -0.83 10.85
N GLY A 79 -3.34 0.49 10.89
CA GLY A 79 -3.89 1.39 9.87
C GLY A 79 -3.32 1.13 8.48
N ARG A 80 -2.05 0.73 8.39
CA ARG A 80 -1.42 0.33 7.12
C ARG A 80 -2.06 -0.93 6.56
N ILE A 81 -2.19 -1.99 7.37
CA ILE A 81 -2.82 -3.26 6.97
C ILE A 81 -4.27 -3.07 6.54
N GLN A 82 -5.00 -2.11 7.12
CA GLN A 82 -6.38 -1.81 6.68
C GLN A 82 -6.47 -1.17 5.29
N ARG A 83 -5.39 -0.57 4.77
CA ARG A 83 -5.32 -0.01 3.41
C ARG A 83 -4.89 -1.04 2.37
N GLU A 84 -4.28 -2.15 2.78
CA GLU A 84 -3.89 -3.28 1.92
C GLU A 84 -5.08 -4.18 1.55
#